data_AF-A0A6P1ZVA8-F1
#
_entry.id   AF-A0A6P1ZVA8-F1
#
_cell.length_a   1.000
_cell.length_b   1.000
_cell.length_c   1.000
_cell.angle_alpha   90.00
_cell.angle_beta   90.00
_cell.angle_gamma   90.00
#
_symmetry.space_group_name_H-M   'P 1'
#
loop_
_entity.id
_entity.type
_entity.pdbx_description
1 polymer ?
#
loop_
_entity_poly.entity_id
_entity_poly.type
_entity_poly.pdbx_seq_one_letter_code
_entity_poly.pdbx_strand_id
1 'polypeptide(L)'
;MDNYQINNENHNELPKEVIELFGKQWIRFNDEQKNDILQGNAQLRVNCFYPKAVKKKDISSRKPIDKTRQDENLDYTQLSQRLDELNSREEGIDFLKSSFSTKKSLESFAKFLKISTQKQNLQELRESIVSATIGYRLTIQFIEKRRRPKLEDEFLDKNEKIPDNNIEENDNLSINQQADKHEIELFATQMESQLEKIEENSVVEFYISIVLELYFLVHIELLLVQLFHYSHLLDQI
;
A
#
# COMPACT_ATOMS: atom_id res chain seq x y z
N MET A 1 40.09 30.37 -10.48
CA MET A 1 39.53 29.44 -9.48
C MET A 1 38.96 30.33 -8.40
N ASP A 2 37.65 30.48 -8.39
CA ASP A 2 37.01 31.52 -7.60
C ASP A 2 36.78 30.98 -6.19
N ASN A 3 37.51 31.55 -5.22
CA ASN A 3 37.32 31.28 -3.81
C ASN A 3 36.03 31.96 -3.36
N TYR A 4 35.01 31.16 -3.08
CA TYR A 4 33.82 31.63 -2.38
C TYR A 4 34.13 31.66 -0.88
N GLN A 5 34.33 32.86 -0.32
CA GLN A 5 34.21 33.08 1.12
C GLN A 5 32.71 33.12 1.45
N ILE A 6 32.26 32.14 2.23
CA ILE A 6 30.90 32.09 2.75
C ILE A 6 30.90 32.89 4.06
N ASN A 7 30.24 34.06 4.04
CA ASN A 7 29.97 34.82 5.26
C ASN A 7 28.88 34.09 6.06
N ASN A 8 29.27 33.55 7.20
CA ASN A 8 28.51 32.70 8.12
C ASN A 8 27.50 33.46 9.01
N GLU A 9 26.91 34.57 8.55
CA GLU A 9 26.09 35.40 9.45
C GLU A 9 24.60 35.11 9.39
N ASN A 10 24.10 34.40 8.38
CA ASN A 10 22.67 34.04 8.31
C ASN A 10 22.51 32.78 7.45
N HIS A 11 22.33 31.61 8.07
CA HIS A 11 21.60 30.41 7.61
C HIS A 11 22.11 29.17 8.35
N ASN A 12 21.58 28.92 9.55
CA ASN A 12 21.94 27.76 10.40
C ASN A 12 21.28 26.44 10.00
N GLU A 13 20.66 26.35 8.81
CA GLU A 13 20.04 25.10 8.35
C GLU A 13 20.80 24.56 7.15
N LEU A 14 21.60 23.52 7.40
CA LEU A 14 22.13 22.68 6.34
C LEU A 14 20.95 22.10 5.55
N PRO A 15 20.94 22.18 4.20
CA PRO A 15 19.87 21.58 3.41
C PRO A 15 19.72 20.10 3.70
N LYS A 16 18.49 19.61 3.76
CA LYS A 16 18.17 18.21 4.08
C LYS A 16 18.91 17.22 3.16
N GLU A 17 19.11 17.60 1.90
CA GLU A 17 19.83 16.81 0.91
C GLU A 17 21.32 16.64 1.26
N VAL A 18 21.93 17.67 1.86
CA VAL A 18 23.33 17.61 2.31
C VAL A 18 23.46 16.69 3.52
N ILE A 19 22.51 16.77 4.46
CA ILE A 19 22.43 15.90 5.63
C ILE A 19 22.24 14.44 5.20
N GLU A 20 21.37 14.18 4.23
CA GLU A 20 21.11 12.83 3.71
C GLU A 20 22.33 12.24 2.98
N LEU A 21 23.00 13.04 2.15
CA LEU A 21 24.22 12.62 1.45
C LEU A 21 25.36 12.35 2.43
N PHE A 22 25.52 13.20 3.45
CA PHE A 22 26.47 12.99 4.52
C PHE A 22 26.19 11.67 5.25
N GLY A 23 24.94 11.41 5.65
CA GLY A 23 24.56 10.17 6.32
C GLY A 23 24.88 8.92 5.49
N LYS A 24 24.60 8.94 4.18
CA LYS A 24 24.92 7.82 3.26
C LYS A 24 26.41 7.56 3.13
N GLN A 25 27.24 8.62 3.11
CA GLN A 25 28.69 8.47 3.05
C GLN A 25 29.27 8.04 4.39
N TRP A 26 28.75 8.58 5.50
CA TRP A 26 29.21 8.27 6.85
C TRP A 26 29.08 6.79 7.21
N ILE A 27 27.99 6.15 6.79
CA ILE A 27 27.76 4.71 6.99
C ILE A 27 28.83 3.85 6.31
N ARG A 28 29.46 4.34 5.24
CA ARG A 28 30.46 3.59 4.48
C ARG A 28 31.87 3.65 5.07
N PHE A 29 32.11 4.52 6.06
CA PHE A 29 33.42 4.60 6.70
C PHE A 29 33.59 3.56 7.79
N ASN A 30 34.82 3.06 7.93
CA ASN A 30 35.20 2.23 9.06
C ASN A 30 35.43 3.13 10.31
N ASP A 31 35.56 2.50 11.47
CA ASP A 31 35.60 3.26 12.74
C ASP A 31 36.88 4.06 12.92
N GLU A 32 37.99 3.61 12.32
CA GLU A 32 39.27 4.33 12.29
C GLU A 32 39.14 5.64 11.49
N GLN A 33 38.55 5.58 10.29
CA GLN A 33 38.27 6.76 9.46
C GLN A 33 37.29 7.73 10.13
N LYS A 34 36.27 7.22 10.81
CA LYS A 34 35.34 8.07 11.58
C LYS A 34 36.08 8.79 12.70
N ASN A 35 36.93 8.08 13.44
CA ASN A 35 37.72 8.67 14.52
C ASN A 35 38.72 9.72 13.99
N ASP A 36 39.36 9.46 12.85
CA ASP A 36 40.25 10.44 12.22
C ASP A 36 39.50 11.72 11.80
N ILE A 37 38.27 11.59 11.31
CA ILE A 37 37.42 12.74 10.97
C ILE A 37 36.97 13.48 12.24
N LEU A 38 36.58 12.76 13.29
CA LEU A 38 36.12 13.35 14.57
C LEU A 38 37.25 14.07 15.32
N GLN A 39 38.49 13.57 15.24
CA GLN A 39 39.67 14.19 15.84
C GLN A 39 40.23 15.35 15.00
N GLY A 40 39.69 15.57 13.79
CA GLY A 40 40.15 16.62 12.88
C GLY A 40 41.41 16.27 12.09
N ASN A 41 41.86 15.01 12.13
CA ASN A 41 42.99 14.51 11.36
C ASN A 41 42.63 14.29 9.88
N ALA A 42 41.35 14.13 9.58
CA ALA A 42 40.82 14.00 8.23
C ALA A 42 39.61 14.93 8.01
N GLN A 43 39.35 15.29 6.75
CA GLN A 43 38.20 16.10 6.37
C GLN A 43 37.35 15.37 5.33
N LEU A 44 36.05 15.26 5.61
CA LEU A 44 35.09 14.77 4.62
C LEU A 44 34.69 15.89 3.65
N ARG A 45 35.01 15.70 2.37
CA ARG A 45 34.51 16.58 1.31
C ARG A 45 33.29 15.93 0.64
N VAL A 46 32.10 16.44 0.98
CA VAL A 46 30.89 16.09 0.24
C VAL A 46 30.83 16.99 -0.99
N ASN A 47 30.98 16.39 -2.19
CA ASN A 47 30.76 17.11 -3.45
C ASN A 47 29.26 17.32 -3.65
N CYS A 48 28.72 18.33 -2.97
CA CYS A 48 27.38 18.82 -3.22
C CYS A 48 27.41 19.57 -4.54
N PHE A 49 27.03 18.91 -5.64
CA PHE A 49 26.64 19.64 -6.83
C PHE A 49 25.34 20.36 -6.51
N TYR A 50 25.45 21.59 -5.99
CA TYR A 50 24.35 22.51 -6.02
C TYR A 50 23.98 22.66 -7.49
N PRO A 51 22.75 22.28 -7.91
CA PRO A 51 22.31 22.65 -9.24
C PRO A 51 22.41 24.16 -9.26
N LYS A 52 23.38 24.69 -10.03
CA LYS A 52 23.52 26.12 -10.27
C LYS A 52 22.11 26.60 -10.53
N ALA A 53 21.61 27.52 -9.69
CA ALA A 53 20.26 28.05 -9.81
C ALA A 53 20.03 28.26 -11.29
N VAL A 54 19.23 27.38 -11.89
CA VAL A 54 18.98 27.44 -13.30
C VAL A 54 18.27 28.78 -13.38
N LYS A 55 18.99 29.81 -13.87
CA LYS A 55 18.37 31.09 -14.22
C LYS A 55 17.11 30.65 -14.91
N LYS A 56 15.96 30.95 -14.30
CA LYS A 56 14.67 30.64 -14.91
C LYS A 56 14.77 31.32 -16.26
N LYS A 57 15.13 30.53 -17.28
CA LYS A 57 14.99 30.94 -18.65
C LYS A 57 13.51 31.23 -18.68
N ASP A 58 13.18 32.51 -18.85
CA ASP A 58 11.83 32.89 -19.21
C ASP A 58 11.34 31.80 -20.13
N ILE A 59 10.24 31.19 -19.72
CA ILE A 59 9.52 30.20 -20.51
C ILE A 59 8.98 31.03 -21.67
N SER A 60 9.87 31.31 -22.62
CA SER A 60 9.62 31.76 -23.96
C SER A 60 8.69 30.70 -24.51
N SER A 61 7.40 31.04 -24.49
CA SER A 61 6.34 30.45 -25.29
C SER A 61 6.61 28.97 -25.60
N ARG A 62 6.33 28.10 -24.63
CA ARG A 62 5.86 26.77 -25.05
C ARG A 62 4.70 27.08 -25.98
N LYS A 63 4.89 26.76 -27.27
CA LYS A 63 3.78 26.68 -28.23
C LYS A 63 2.62 26.00 -27.48
N PRO A 64 1.41 26.55 -27.49
CA PRO A 64 0.27 25.85 -26.95
C PRO A 64 0.31 24.45 -27.57
N ILE A 65 0.54 23.44 -26.74
CA ILE A 65 0.27 22.07 -27.13
C ILE A 65 -1.20 22.12 -27.47
N ASP A 66 -1.49 21.96 -28.75
CA ASP A 66 -2.84 21.79 -29.27
C ASP A 66 -3.52 20.75 -28.37
N LYS A 67 -4.40 21.23 -27.49
CA LYS A 67 -5.43 20.44 -26.79
C LYS A 67 -6.52 20.04 -27.79
N THR A 68 -6.10 19.66 -28.98
CA THR A 68 -6.92 19.43 -30.14
C THR A 68 -6.54 18.06 -30.70
N ARG A 69 -6.57 17.06 -29.82
CA ARG A 69 -6.88 15.70 -30.22
C ARG A 69 -8.00 15.24 -29.32
N GLN A 70 -9.18 15.24 -29.93
CA GLN A 70 -10.39 14.58 -29.49
C GLN A 70 -10.03 13.19 -28.94
N ASP A 71 -9.87 13.08 -27.63
CA ASP A 71 -10.22 11.86 -26.93
C ASP A 71 -11.59 12.19 -26.34
N GLU A 72 -12.57 11.35 -26.65
CA GLU A 72 -13.99 11.49 -26.31
C GLU A 72 -14.18 12.10 -24.93
N ASN A 73 -15.15 13.01 -24.81
CA ASN A 73 -15.53 13.73 -23.61
C ASN A 73 -16.16 12.75 -22.59
N LEU A 74 -15.39 11.75 -22.17
CA LEU A 74 -15.74 10.74 -21.18
C LEU A 74 -15.68 11.42 -19.84
N ASP A 75 -16.86 11.62 -19.25
CA ASP A 75 -16.99 12.14 -17.90
C ASP A 75 -16.44 11.09 -16.92
N TYR A 76 -15.15 11.23 -16.57
CA TYR A 76 -14.46 10.31 -15.66
C TYR A 76 -15.14 10.24 -14.29
N THR A 77 -15.87 11.27 -13.88
CA THR A 77 -16.64 11.26 -12.62
C THR A 77 -17.83 10.32 -12.70
N GLN A 78 -18.55 10.30 -13.83
CA GLN A 78 -19.65 9.34 -14.04
C GLN A 78 -19.14 7.91 -14.13
N LEU A 79 -18.00 7.69 -14.79
CA LEU A 79 -17.39 6.38 -14.91
C LEU A 79 -16.90 5.84 -13.56
N SER A 80 -16.34 6.68 -12.70
CA SER A 80 -15.96 6.27 -11.34
C SER A 80 -17.20 5.91 -10.51
N GLN A 81 -18.27 6.71 -10.58
CA GLN A 81 -19.53 6.40 -9.87
C GLN A 81 -20.13 5.07 -10.32
N ARG A 82 -20.21 4.84 -11.64
CA ARG A 82 -20.63 3.55 -12.22
C ARG A 82 -19.77 2.39 -11.73
N LEU A 83 -18.45 2.58 -11.66
CA LEU A 83 -17.52 1.54 -11.19
C LEU A 83 -17.72 1.23 -9.70
N ASP A 84 -18.08 2.23 -8.90
CA ASP A 84 -18.39 2.07 -7.48
C ASP A 84 -19.73 1.36 -7.24
N GLU A 85 -20.67 1.38 -8.18
CA GLU A 85 -21.96 0.68 -8.06
C GLU A 85 -21.87 -0.84 -8.35
N LEU A 86 -20.81 -1.30 -9.01
CA LEU A 86 -20.66 -2.70 -9.43
C LEU A 86 -20.25 -3.59 -8.27
N ASN A 87 -20.89 -4.75 -8.09
CA ASN A 87 -20.65 -5.63 -6.93
C ASN A 87 -19.70 -6.80 -7.23
N SER A 88 -19.47 -7.12 -8.50
CA SER A 88 -18.60 -8.21 -8.93
C SER A 88 -17.33 -7.69 -9.60
N ARG A 89 -16.22 -8.42 -9.39
CA ARG A 89 -14.93 -8.15 -10.03
C ARG A 89 -15.01 -8.39 -11.53
N GLU A 90 -15.73 -9.43 -11.94
CA GLU A 90 -15.94 -9.81 -13.33
C GLU A 90 -16.73 -8.72 -14.08
N GLU A 91 -17.82 -8.23 -13.47
CA GLU A 91 -18.61 -7.10 -14.00
C GLU A 91 -17.76 -5.83 -14.17
N GLY A 92 -16.90 -5.52 -13.19
CA GLY A 92 -15.98 -4.38 -13.27
C GLY A 92 -15.00 -4.49 -14.44
N ILE A 93 -14.46 -5.69 -14.68
CA ILE A 93 -13.57 -5.93 -15.81
C ILE A 93 -14.31 -5.71 -17.13
N ASP A 94 -15.50 -6.30 -17.29
CA ASP A 94 -16.28 -6.21 -18.53
C ASP A 94 -16.81 -4.80 -18.80
N PHE A 95 -17.14 -4.05 -17.75
CA PHE A 95 -17.44 -2.63 -17.84
C PHE A 95 -16.23 -1.82 -18.35
N LEU A 96 -15.02 -2.08 -17.84
CA LEU A 96 -13.81 -1.43 -18.35
C LEU A 96 -13.43 -1.90 -19.77
N LYS A 97 -13.78 -3.13 -20.15
CA LYS A 97 -13.59 -3.61 -21.53
C LYS A 97 -14.47 -2.87 -22.53
N SER A 98 -15.73 -2.65 -22.17
CA SER A 98 -16.71 -1.95 -23.01
C SER A 98 -16.51 -0.43 -23.03
N SER A 99 -16.11 0.16 -21.90
CA SER A 99 -15.93 1.61 -21.77
C SER A 99 -14.60 2.13 -22.33
N PHE A 100 -13.55 1.30 -22.33
CA PHE A 100 -12.22 1.72 -22.79
C PHE A 100 -11.68 0.76 -23.86
N SER A 101 -11.72 1.22 -25.10
CA SER A 101 -11.15 0.53 -26.27
C SER A 101 -9.62 0.65 -26.34
N THR A 102 -9.07 1.77 -25.84
CA THR A 102 -7.66 2.13 -26.03
C THR A 102 -6.90 2.11 -24.71
N LYS A 103 -5.66 1.61 -24.72
CA LYS A 103 -4.78 1.61 -23.53
C LYS A 103 -4.61 3.01 -22.92
N LYS A 104 -4.44 4.02 -23.78
CA LYS A 104 -4.19 5.41 -23.39
C LYS A 104 -5.37 6.05 -22.63
N SER A 105 -6.61 5.74 -23.01
CA SER A 105 -7.80 6.25 -22.30
C SER A 105 -7.95 5.58 -20.94
N LEU A 106 -7.67 4.28 -20.86
CA LEU A 106 -7.63 3.53 -19.59
C LEU A 106 -6.52 4.05 -18.65
N GLU A 107 -5.32 4.35 -19.16
CA GLU A 107 -4.24 4.96 -18.37
C GLU A 107 -4.61 6.36 -17.86
N SER A 108 -5.36 7.13 -18.64
CA SER A 108 -5.83 8.46 -18.23
C SER A 108 -6.87 8.35 -17.10
N PHE A 109 -7.77 7.38 -17.20
CA PHE A 109 -8.72 7.06 -16.13
C PHE A 109 -8.02 6.52 -14.87
N ALA A 110 -7.03 5.63 -15.01
CA ALA A 110 -6.23 5.14 -13.88
C ALA A 110 -5.50 6.28 -13.15
N LYS A 111 -4.95 7.26 -13.89
CA LYS A 111 -4.35 8.46 -13.29
C LYS A 111 -5.37 9.32 -12.55
N PHE A 112 -6.59 9.44 -13.06
CA PHE A 112 -7.68 10.11 -12.37
C PHE A 112 -8.00 9.44 -11.02
N LEU A 113 -7.99 8.11 -10.99
CA LEU A 113 -8.16 7.30 -9.77
C LEU A 113 -6.89 7.22 -8.89
N LYS A 114 -5.80 7.89 -9.27
CA LYS A 114 -4.48 7.83 -8.59
C LYS A 114 -3.87 6.42 -8.50
N ILE A 115 -4.16 5.57 -9.49
CA ILE A 115 -3.63 4.21 -9.59
C ILE A 115 -2.35 4.23 -10.42
N SER A 116 -1.33 3.49 -9.98
CA SER A 116 -0.06 3.39 -10.71
C SER A 116 -0.23 2.66 -12.04
N THR A 117 0.31 3.23 -13.12
CA THR A 117 0.21 2.69 -14.48
C THR A 117 1.56 2.19 -15.03
N GLN A 118 2.56 1.99 -14.15
CA GLN A 118 3.93 1.77 -14.62
C GLN A 118 4.11 0.35 -15.16
N LYS A 119 4.45 0.25 -16.46
CA LYS A 119 4.80 -0.99 -17.18
C LYS A 119 3.74 -2.11 -17.14
N GLN A 120 2.46 -1.77 -17.09
CA GLN A 120 1.38 -2.76 -17.10
C GLN A 120 0.85 -3.02 -18.51
N ASN A 121 0.43 -4.26 -18.76
CA ASN A 121 -0.37 -4.61 -19.93
C ASN A 121 -1.81 -4.07 -19.80
N LEU A 122 -2.56 -4.00 -20.90
CA LEU A 122 -3.92 -3.45 -20.89
C LEU A 122 -4.86 -4.24 -19.96
N GLN A 123 -4.71 -5.57 -19.92
CA GLN A 123 -5.48 -6.44 -19.03
C GLN A 123 -5.06 -6.27 -17.55
N GLU A 124 -3.76 -6.22 -17.27
CA GLU A 124 -3.23 -5.98 -15.92
C GLU A 124 -3.67 -4.63 -15.36
N LEU A 125 -3.73 -3.60 -16.21
CA LEU A 125 -4.21 -2.29 -15.81
C LEU A 125 -5.70 -2.32 -15.43
N ARG A 126 -6.53 -3.07 -16.17
CA ARG A 126 -7.95 -3.27 -15.81
C ARG A 126 -8.08 -3.98 -14.47
N GLU A 127 -7.31 -5.05 -14.28
CA GLU A 127 -7.31 -5.80 -13.02
C GLU A 127 -6.82 -4.95 -11.85
N SER A 128 -5.80 -4.10 -12.07
CA SER A 128 -5.30 -3.18 -11.06
C SER A 128 -6.36 -2.14 -10.67
N ILE A 129 -7.09 -1.59 -11.65
CA ILE A 129 -8.21 -0.67 -11.39
C ILE A 129 -9.28 -1.36 -10.55
N VAL A 130 -9.77 -2.52 -10.99
CA VAL A 130 -10.84 -3.25 -10.31
C VAL A 130 -10.42 -3.72 -8.92
N SER A 131 -9.17 -4.14 -8.75
CA SER A 131 -8.64 -4.55 -7.45
C SER A 131 -8.56 -3.36 -6.47
N ALA A 132 -8.17 -2.18 -6.96
CA ALA A 132 -8.06 -0.98 -6.14
C ALA A 132 -9.43 -0.37 -5.77
N THR A 133 -10.47 -0.61 -6.57
CA THR A 133 -11.83 -0.10 -6.30
C THR A 133 -12.72 -1.17 -5.66
N ILE A 134 -13.26 -2.09 -6.47
CA ILE A 134 -14.22 -3.12 -6.06
C ILE A 134 -13.55 -4.09 -5.07
N GLY A 135 -12.34 -4.56 -5.38
CA GLY A 135 -11.61 -5.51 -4.54
C GLY A 135 -11.33 -4.98 -3.13
N TYR A 136 -10.87 -3.73 -3.04
CA TYR A 136 -10.65 -3.04 -1.78
C TYR A 136 -11.94 -2.94 -0.95
N ARG A 137 -13.06 -2.53 -1.56
CA ARG A 137 -14.35 -2.42 -0.89
C ARG A 137 -14.85 -3.77 -0.35
N LEU A 138 -14.79 -4.83 -1.17
CA LEU A 138 -15.20 -6.18 -0.76
C LEU A 138 -14.35 -6.68 0.42
N THR A 139 -13.05 -6.37 0.40
CA THR A 139 -12.13 -6.74 1.47
C THR A 139 -12.47 -6.01 2.78
N ILE A 140 -12.77 -4.71 2.72
CA ILE A 140 -13.24 -3.96 3.89
C ILE A 140 -14.52 -4.56 4.45
N GLN A 141 -15.53 -4.79 3.61
CA GLN A 141 -16.82 -5.36 4.05
C GLN A 141 -16.63 -6.74 4.71
N PHE A 142 -15.76 -7.57 4.16
CA PHE A 142 -15.43 -8.87 4.72
C PHE A 142 -14.74 -8.74 6.09
N ILE A 143 -13.77 -7.84 6.22
CA ILE A 143 -13.07 -7.57 7.49
C ILE A 143 -14.05 -7.03 8.54
N GLU A 144 -14.91 -6.08 8.18
CA GLU A 144 -15.91 -5.53 9.08
C GLU A 144 -16.90 -6.58 9.57
N LYS A 145 -17.39 -7.44 8.67
CA LYS A 145 -18.29 -8.55 9.02
C LYS A 145 -17.64 -9.52 10.00
N ARG A 146 -16.34 -9.81 9.85
CA ARG A 146 -15.58 -10.67 10.78
C ARG A 146 -15.27 -10.00 12.11
N ARG A 147 -15.08 -8.67 12.13
CA ARG A 147 -14.74 -7.91 13.35
C ARG A 147 -15.95 -7.54 14.21
N ARG A 148 -17.17 -7.64 13.70
CA ARG A 148 -18.36 -7.53 14.55
C ARG A 148 -18.48 -8.81 15.39
N PRO A 149 -18.26 -8.77 16.73
CA PRO A 149 -18.71 -9.87 17.57
C PRO A 149 -20.21 -10.05 17.33
N LYS A 150 -20.64 -11.30 17.11
CA LYS A 150 -22.05 -11.68 17.02
C LYS A 150 -22.73 -11.29 18.33
N LEU A 151 -23.31 -10.10 18.41
CA LEU A 151 -23.97 -9.63 19.62
C LEU A 151 -25.50 -9.66 19.51
N GLU A 152 -26.07 -10.17 18.40
CA GLU A 152 -27.51 -10.03 18.14
C GLU A 152 -28.17 -11.25 17.46
N ASP A 153 -27.71 -12.49 17.73
CA ASP A 153 -28.46 -13.70 17.33
C ASP A 153 -29.14 -14.44 18.50
N GLU A 154 -29.05 -13.93 19.74
CA GLU A 154 -29.73 -14.55 20.91
C GLU A 154 -31.13 -13.97 21.23
N PHE A 155 -31.65 -13.04 20.43
CA PHE A 155 -32.99 -12.50 20.63
C PHE A 155 -33.82 -12.46 19.34
N LEU A 156 -33.95 -13.62 18.67
CA LEU A 156 -35.12 -13.87 17.84
C LEU A 156 -36.02 -14.90 18.53
N ASP A 157 -37.21 -14.37 18.81
CA ASP A 157 -38.31 -14.88 19.59
C ASP A 157 -38.74 -16.29 19.16
N LYS A 158 -38.82 -17.19 20.15
CA LYS A 158 -39.38 -18.52 20.00
C LYS A 158 -40.91 -18.42 19.89
N ASN A 159 -41.48 -17.92 18.79
CA ASN A 159 -42.92 -18.05 18.53
C ASN A 159 -43.25 -17.81 17.05
N GLU A 160 -42.97 -18.77 16.18
CA GLU A 160 -43.76 -18.93 14.96
C GLU A 160 -44.03 -20.41 14.71
N LYS A 161 -45.22 -20.85 15.15
CA LYS A 161 -45.83 -22.12 14.77
C LYS A 161 -46.08 -22.09 13.26
N ILE A 162 -45.32 -22.88 12.51
CA ILE A 162 -45.70 -23.27 11.15
C ILE A 162 -46.62 -24.49 11.29
N PRO A 163 -47.84 -24.49 10.71
CA PRO A 163 -48.73 -25.64 10.78
C PRO A 163 -48.26 -26.76 9.86
N ASP A 164 -48.34 -27.99 10.39
CA ASP A 164 -48.21 -29.24 9.65
C ASP A 164 -49.11 -29.24 8.42
N ASN A 165 -48.52 -29.45 7.25
CA ASN A 165 -49.24 -30.01 6.12
C ASN A 165 -48.40 -31.15 5.54
N ASN A 166 -48.99 -32.34 5.68
CA ASN A 166 -48.58 -33.61 5.10
C ASN A 166 -48.30 -33.47 3.60
N ILE A 167 -47.13 -33.95 3.15
CA ILE A 167 -46.95 -34.41 1.78
C ILE A 167 -46.28 -35.78 1.86
N GLU A 168 -47.04 -36.76 1.37
CA GLU A 168 -46.70 -38.17 1.28
C GLU A 168 -45.50 -38.43 0.37
N GLU A 169 -44.80 -39.50 0.74
CA GLU A 169 -43.87 -40.36 0.00
C GLU A 169 -43.62 -40.06 -1.49
N ASN A 170 -42.33 -39.99 -1.84
CA ASN A 170 -41.84 -40.73 -2.99
C ASN A 170 -40.39 -41.15 -2.79
N ASP A 171 -40.23 -42.32 -2.19
CA ASP A 171 -39.02 -43.12 -2.32
C ASP A 171 -38.90 -43.59 -3.77
N ASN A 172 -37.94 -43.03 -4.52
CA ASN A 172 -37.19 -43.73 -5.57
C ASN A 172 -36.29 -42.73 -6.35
N LEU A 173 -35.04 -42.54 -5.90
CA LEU A 173 -33.93 -42.30 -6.83
C LEU A 173 -32.55 -42.66 -6.25
N SER A 174 -32.19 -43.94 -6.42
CA SER A 174 -30.91 -44.42 -6.94
C SER A 174 -29.60 -43.79 -6.41
N ILE A 175 -29.05 -44.38 -5.34
CA ILE A 175 -27.70 -44.97 -5.14
C ILE A 175 -26.42 -44.28 -5.70
N ASN A 176 -26.45 -43.43 -6.73
CA ASN A 176 -25.27 -42.77 -7.30
C ASN A 176 -24.93 -41.39 -6.71
N GLN A 177 -25.73 -40.85 -5.78
CA GLN A 177 -25.46 -39.56 -5.12
C GLN A 177 -24.68 -39.70 -3.79
N GLN A 178 -24.50 -40.92 -3.28
CA GLN A 178 -23.83 -41.15 -2.00
C GLN A 178 -22.29 -41.07 -2.12
N ALA A 179 -21.74 -41.38 -3.31
CA ALA A 179 -20.29 -41.33 -3.57
C ALA A 179 -19.78 -39.89 -3.73
N ASP A 180 -20.52 -39.04 -4.45
CA ASP A 180 -20.17 -37.62 -4.62
C ASP A 180 -20.26 -36.84 -3.32
N LYS A 181 -21.22 -37.16 -2.45
CA LYS A 181 -21.40 -36.44 -1.18
C LYS A 181 -20.23 -36.67 -0.22
N HIS A 182 -19.66 -37.89 -0.21
CA HIS A 182 -18.54 -38.23 0.65
C HIS A 182 -17.21 -37.65 0.13
N GLU A 183 -17.04 -37.49 -1.19
CA GLU A 183 -15.89 -36.78 -1.76
C GLU A 183 -15.96 -35.27 -1.51
N ILE A 184 -17.15 -34.67 -1.60
CA ILE A 184 -17.38 -33.25 -1.28
C ILE A 184 -17.09 -32.97 0.20
N GLU A 185 -17.50 -33.86 1.11
CA GLU A 185 -17.26 -33.72 2.56
C GLU A 185 -15.77 -33.90 2.90
N LEU A 186 -15.07 -34.82 2.23
CA LEU A 186 -13.62 -34.98 2.36
C LEU A 186 -12.87 -33.73 1.86
N PHE A 187 -13.31 -33.14 0.75
CA PHE A 187 -12.71 -31.94 0.17
C PHE A 187 -12.96 -30.70 1.05
N ALA A 188 -14.15 -30.57 1.63
CA ALA A 188 -14.48 -29.50 2.58
C ALA A 188 -13.60 -29.59 3.84
N THR A 189 -13.46 -30.78 4.40
CA THR A 189 -12.60 -31.01 5.57
C THR A 189 -11.12 -30.70 5.28
N GLN A 190 -10.65 -31.04 4.07
CA GLN A 190 -9.29 -30.73 3.64
C GLN A 190 -9.07 -29.23 3.39
N MET A 191 -10.08 -28.52 2.92
CA MET A 191 -10.05 -27.07 2.78
C MET A 191 -10.08 -26.34 4.13
N GLU A 192 -10.86 -26.82 5.09
CA GLU A 192 -10.89 -26.28 6.46
C GLU A 192 -9.52 -26.41 7.14
N SER A 193 -8.87 -27.57 7.01
CA SER A 193 -7.51 -27.78 7.52
C SER A 193 -6.45 -26.88 6.85
N GLN A 194 -6.63 -26.54 5.58
CA GLN A 194 -5.77 -25.58 4.87
C GLN A 194 -6.00 -24.14 5.35
N LEU A 195 -7.26 -23.76 5.60
CA LEU A 195 -7.63 -22.44 6.11
C LEU A 195 -7.11 -22.21 7.54
N GLU A 196 -7.17 -23.22 8.40
CA GLU A 196 -6.63 -23.16 9.77
C GLU A 196 -5.11 -22.94 9.77
N LYS A 197 -4.37 -23.61 8.87
CA LYS A 197 -2.92 -23.39 8.69
C LYS A 197 -2.57 -22.01 8.15
N ILE A 198 -3.45 -21.40 7.35
CA ILE A 198 -3.26 -20.04 6.82
C ILE A 198 -3.52 -19.01 7.92
N GLU A 199 -4.53 -19.22 8.78
CA GLU A 199 -4.80 -18.35 9.91
C GLU A 199 -3.64 -18.36 10.92
N GLU A 200 -3.07 -19.53 11.26
CA GLU A 200 -1.91 -19.62 12.15
C GLU A 200 -0.68 -18.88 11.59
N ASN A 201 -0.37 -19.02 10.31
CA ASN A 201 0.77 -18.32 9.70
C ASN A 201 0.56 -16.79 9.67
N SER A 202 -0.68 -16.32 9.43
CA SER A 202 -0.98 -14.89 9.43
C SER A 202 -0.83 -14.26 10.82
N VAL A 203 -1.18 -15.00 11.88
CA VAL A 203 -1.05 -14.55 13.26
C VAL A 203 0.43 -14.48 13.66
N VAL A 204 1.23 -15.45 13.23
CA VAL A 204 2.68 -15.45 13.49
C VAL A 204 3.38 -14.29 12.78
N GLU A 205 3.07 -14.00 11.51
CA GLU A 205 3.63 -12.87 10.79
C GLU A 205 3.26 -11.52 11.44
N PHE A 206 2.01 -11.38 11.88
CA PHE A 206 1.55 -10.20 12.61
C PHE A 206 2.30 -10.01 13.94
N TYR A 207 2.52 -11.10 14.68
CA TYR A 207 3.25 -11.05 15.96
C TYR A 207 4.72 -10.67 15.75
N ILE A 208 5.37 -11.20 14.72
CA ILE A 208 6.75 -10.86 14.36
C ILE A 208 6.86 -9.37 14.02
N SER A 209 5.91 -8.82 13.26
CA SER A 209 5.88 -7.40 12.91
C SER A 209 5.80 -6.50 14.14
N ILE A 210 4.91 -6.82 15.10
CA ILE A 210 4.77 -6.06 16.35
C ILE A 210 6.04 -6.13 17.20
N VAL A 211 6.64 -7.32 17.32
CA VAL A 211 7.87 -7.51 18.10
C VAL A 211 9.03 -6.69 17.52
N LEU A 212 9.15 -6.63 16.18
CA LEU A 212 10.18 -5.83 15.52
C LEU A 212 9.98 -4.33 15.73
N GLU A 213 8.74 -3.83 15.67
CA GLU A 213 8.44 -2.42 15.95
C GLU A 213 8.76 -2.05 17.41
N LEU A 214 8.37 -2.88 18.37
CA LEU A 214 8.67 -2.66 19.79
C LEU A 214 10.18 -2.68 20.05
N TYR A 215 10.91 -3.61 19.45
CA TYR A 215 12.37 -3.66 19.55
C TYR A 215 13.01 -2.38 19.01
N PHE A 216 12.53 -1.87 17.88
CA PHE A 216 13.03 -0.65 17.27
C PHE A 216 12.79 0.59 18.15
N LEU A 217 11.61 0.72 18.77
CA LEU A 217 11.31 1.80 19.72
C LEU A 217 12.27 1.79 20.92
N VAL A 218 12.45 0.62 21.55
CA VAL A 218 13.35 0.48 22.71
C VAL A 218 14.79 0.86 22.34
N HIS A 219 15.23 0.49 21.12
CA HIS A 219 16.58 0.82 20.66
C HIS A 219 16.76 2.33 20.43
N ILE A 220 15.75 3.03 19.91
CA ILE A 220 15.76 4.49 19.76
C ILE A 220 15.84 5.18 21.12
N GLU A 221 15.05 4.75 22.11
CA GLU A 221 15.08 5.33 23.46
C GLU A 221 16.47 5.17 24.10
N LEU A 222 17.09 4.00 23.95
CA LEU A 222 18.42 3.75 24.46
C LEU A 222 19.47 4.68 23.81
N LEU A 223 19.40 4.89 22.49
CA LEU A 223 20.26 5.82 21.77
C LEU A 223 20.07 7.26 22.23
N LEU A 224 18.83 7.68 22.50
CA LEU A 224 18.53 9.02 23.01
C LEU A 224 19.10 9.24 24.41
N VAL A 225 19.00 8.24 25.30
CA VAL A 225 19.61 8.30 26.64
C VAL A 225 21.14 8.41 26.55
N GLN A 226 21.76 7.64 25.65
CA GLN A 226 23.20 7.73 25.41
C GLN A 226 23.60 9.11 24.90
N LEU A 227 22.89 9.65 23.89
CA LEU A 227 23.12 11.00 23.37
C LEU A 227 22.97 12.07 24.45
N PHE A 228 21.96 11.95 25.31
CA PHE A 228 21.75 12.87 26.42
C PHE A 228 22.91 12.84 27.42
N HIS A 229 23.40 11.64 27.78
CA HIS A 229 24.57 11.51 28.64
C HIS A 229 25.84 12.10 28.02
N TYR A 230 26.04 11.92 26.71
CA TYR A 230 27.17 12.53 26.00
C TYR A 230 27.08 14.06 25.97
N SER A 231 25.88 14.63 25.76
CA SER A 231 25.67 16.08 25.81
C SER A 231 26.03 16.66 27.18
N HIS A 232 25.62 16.01 28.26
CA HIS A 232 25.89 16.49 29.61
C HIS A 232 27.39 16.40 29.98
N LEU A 233 28.12 15.42 29.43
CA LEU A 233 29.57 15.33 29.61
C LEU A 233 30.32 16.44 28.86
N LEU A 234 29.82 16.84 27.70
CA LEU A 234 30.38 17.96 26.93
C LEU A 234 30.21 19.32 27.64
N ASP A 235 29.09 19.53 28.35
CA ASP A 235 28.85 20.76 29.12
C ASP A 235 29.71 20.88 30.40
N GLN A 236 30.36 19.80 30.83
CA GLN A 236 31.25 19.78 32.01
C GLN A 236 32.73 19.97 31.68
N ILE A 237 33.11 19.98 30.41
CA ILE A 237 34.48 20.16 29.91
C ILE A 237 34.67 21.61 29.45
#